data_AF-A0A1Q3PE28-F1
#
_entry.id   AF-A0A1Q3PE28-F1
#
_cell.length_a   1.000
_cell.length_b   1.000
_cell.length_c   1.000
_cell.angle_alpha   90.00
_cell.angle_beta   90.00
_cell.angle_gamma   90.00
#
_symmetry.space_group_name_H-M   'P 1'
#
loop_
_entity.id
_entity.type
_entity.pdbx_description
1 polymer ?
#
loop_
_entity_poly.entity_id
_entity_poly.type
_entity_poly.pdbx_seq_one_letter_code
_entity_poly.pdbx_strand_id
1 'polypeptide(L)'
;MPDIMRSMGLKVYERTVDLDEYLSVLKLKLVEEATEVFNAKSLEEITEELADVYEVFLSLCKAQNIDIAVIEKARIDKKEQKGGFDNRIYNKCVEIEANNPFIKYYLNNKEAYPEEV
;
A
#
# COMPACT_ATOMS: atom_id res chain seq x y z
N MET A 1 -10.93 4.58 -11.82
CA MET A 1 -11.27 4.85 -13.23
C MET A 1 -12.56 4.17 -13.78
N PRO A 2 -13.76 4.74 -13.66
CA PRO A 2 -14.93 4.30 -14.45
C PRO A 2 -15.02 4.96 -15.84
N ASP A 3 -14.67 6.24 -15.95
CA ASP A 3 -14.89 7.03 -17.17
C ASP A 3 -13.87 6.72 -18.27
N ILE A 4 -12.62 6.41 -17.90
CA ILE A 4 -11.60 5.92 -18.83
C ILE A 4 -12.01 4.56 -19.39
N MET A 5 -12.47 3.63 -18.54
CA MET A 5 -12.95 2.31 -18.99
C MET A 5 -14.14 2.42 -19.95
N ARG A 6 -15.07 3.35 -19.70
CA ARG A 6 -16.17 3.66 -20.63
C ARG A 6 -15.65 4.21 -21.96
N SER A 7 -14.66 5.11 -21.94
CA SER A 7 -14.05 5.64 -23.17
C SER A 7 -13.33 4.56 -24.00
N MET A 8 -12.86 3.50 -23.35
CA MET A 8 -12.27 2.30 -23.98
C MET A 8 -13.33 1.28 -24.45
N GLY A 9 -14.62 1.58 -24.32
CA GLY A 9 -15.72 0.71 -24.75
C GLY A 9 -16.04 -0.44 -23.79
N LEU A 10 -15.48 -0.43 -22.58
CA LEU A 10 -15.77 -1.43 -21.56
C LEU A 10 -17.11 -1.12 -20.89
N LYS A 11 -17.90 -2.18 -20.63
CA LYS A 11 -19.14 -2.06 -19.85
C LYS A 11 -18.81 -2.06 -18.37
N VAL A 12 -19.02 -0.93 -17.72
CA VAL A 12 -18.87 -0.77 -16.26
C VAL A 12 -20.24 -0.99 -15.60
N TYR A 13 -20.30 -1.89 -14.63
CA TYR A 13 -21.48 -2.11 -13.79
C TYR A 13 -21.22 -1.48 -12.43
N GLU A 14 -22.00 -0.46 -12.08
CA GLU A 14 -21.86 0.28 -10.83
C GLU A 14 -23.04 0.03 -9.90
N ARG A 15 -22.77 0.08 -8.60
CA ARG A 15 -23.80 0.18 -7.57
C ARG A 15 -23.29 1.06 -6.44
N THR A 16 -24.20 1.73 -5.77
CA THR A 16 -23.90 2.38 -4.50
C THR A 16 -23.75 1.32 -3.42
N VAL A 17 -22.70 1.45 -2.62
CA VAL A 17 -22.41 0.58 -1.47
C VAL A 17 -22.73 1.33 -0.18
N ASP A 18 -23.03 0.60 0.90
CA ASP A 18 -23.14 1.21 2.22
C ASP A 18 -21.75 1.63 2.76
N LEU A 19 -21.72 2.25 3.95
CA LEU A 19 -20.47 2.79 4.50
C LEU A 19 -19.45 1.69 4.86
N ASP A 20 -19.91 0.54 5.35
CA ASP A 20 -19.03 -0.56 5.77
C ASP A 20 -18.42 -1.24 4.55
N GLU A 21 -19.22 -1.42 3.50
CA GLU A 21 -18.77 -1.92 2.23
C GLU A 21 -17.88 -0.91 1.48
N TYR A 22 -18.16 0.39 1.59
CA TYR A 22 -17.34 1.45 1.01
C TYR A 22 -15.88 1.39 1.51
N LEU A 23 -15.67 1.20 2.81
CA LEU A 23 -14.33 1.05 3.37
C LEU A 23 -13.60 -0.18 2.83
N SER A 24 -14.33 -1.29 2.64
CA SER A 24 -13.76 -2.52 2.09
C SER A 24 -13.39 -2.34 0.62
N VAL A 25 -14.25 -1.68 -0.16
CA VAL A 25 -14.00 -1.33 -1.57
C VAL A 25 -12.78 -0.41 -1.69
N LEU A 26 -12.65 0.63 -0.86
CA LEU A 26 -11.49 1.51 -0.90
C LEU A 26 -10.17 0.79 -0.57
N LYS A 27 -10.19 -0.15 0.36
CA LYS A 27 -9.00 -0.98 0.67
C LYS A 27 -8.61 -1.88 -0.48
N LEU A 28 -9.59 -2.49 -1.16
CA LEU A 28 -9.33 -3.28 -2.37
C LEU A 28 -8.77 -2.40 -3.49
N LYS A 29 -9.36 -1.20 -3.67
CA LYS A 29 -8.89 -0.23 -4.66
C LYS A 29 -7.45 0.18 -4.40
N LEU A 30 -7.07 0.43 -3.14
CA LEU A 30 -5.69 0.76 -2.79
C LEU A 30 -4.69 -0.32 -3.22
N VAL A 31 -5.06 -1.60 -3.13
CA VAL A 31 -4.22 -2.72 -3.59
C VAL A 31 -4.16 -2.78 -5.11
N GLU A 32 -5.27 -2.52 -5.80
CA GLU A 32 -5.37 -2.43 -7.26
C GLU A 32 -4.44 -1.32 -7.79
N GLU A 33 -4.60 -0.07 -7.33
CA GLU A 33 -3.80 1.07 -7.81
C GLU A 33 -2.31 0.89 -7.49
N ALA A 34 -1.98 0.33 -6.31
CA ALA A 34 -0.58 0.02 -5.96
C ALA A 34 0.02 -1.06 -6.88
N THR A 35 -0.79 -2.00 -7.36
CA THR A 35 -0.37 -3.01 -8.34
C THR A 35 -0.18 -2.38 -9.72
N GLU A 36 -0.99 -1.38 -10.08
CA GLU A 36 -0.82 -0.60 -11.31
C GLU A 36 0.47 0.23 -11.27
N VAL A 37 0.76 0.92 -10.15
CA VAL A 37 2.06 1.58 -9.92
C VAL A 37 3.24 0.61 -10.10
N PHE A 38 3.12 -0.62 -9.60
CA PHE A 38 4.16 -1.64 -9.75
C PHE A 38 4.36 -2.08 -11.22
N ASN A 39 3.29 -2.10 -12.01
CA ASN A 39 3.31 -2.55 -13.40
C ASN A 39 3.59 -1.43 -14.40
N ALA A 40 3.51 -0.15 -14.00
CA ALA A 40 3.75 1.01 -14.84
C ALA A 40 5.15 0.97 -15.49
N LYS A 41 5.20 1.26 -16.79
CA LYS A 41 6.41 1.15 -17.63
C LYS A 41 6.91 2.50 -18.13
N SER A 42 6.12 3.55 -17.97
CA SER A 42 6.47 4.90 -18.36
C SER A 42 6.34 5.89 -17.20
N LEU A 43 6.96 7.06 -17.34
CA LEU A 43 6.83 8.15 -16.38
C LEU A 43 5.39 8.70 -16.33
N GLU A 44 4.69 8.67 -17.46
CA GLU A 44 3.29 9.10 -17.55
C GLU A 44 2.39 8.13 -16.78
N GLU A 45 2.47 6.84 -17.10
CA GLU A 45 1.72 5.77 -16.41
C GLU A 45 1.98 5.82 -14.89
N ILE A 46 3.23 5.80 -14.43
CA ILE A 46 3.50 5.81 -12.98
C ILE A 46 2.98 7.09 -12.30
N THR A 47 2.93 8.21 -13.01
CA THR A 47 2.39 9.47 -12.46
C THR A 47 0.87 9.38 -12.30
N GLU A 48 0.17 8.82 -13.28
CA GLU A 48 -1.28 8.60 -13.21
C GLU A 48 -1.63 7.62 -12.09
N GLU A 49 -0.96 6.48 -12.02
CA GLU A 49 -1.27 5.48 -10.99
C GLU A 49 -0.93 5.97 -9.57
N LEU A 50 0.14 6.77 -9.41
CA LEU A 50 0.43 7.43 -8.13
C LEU A 50 -0.64 8.46 -7.74
N ALA A 51 -1.24 9.14 -8.71
CA ALA A 51 -2.36 10.06 -8.46
C ALA A 51 -3.61 9.30 -8.00
N ASP A 52 -3.91 8.15 -8.61
CA ASP A 52 -5.04 7.31 -8.21
C ASP A 52 -4.81 6.68 -6.81
N VAL A 53 -3.60 6.22 -6.50
CA VAL A 53 -3.23 5.82 -5.12
C VAL A 53 -3.47 6.96 -4.13
N TYR A 54 -3.11 8.19 -4.49
CA TYR A 54 -3.29 9.36 -3.62
C TYR A 54 -4.77 9.70 -3.41
N GLU A 55 -5.60 9.63 -4.44
CA GLU A 55 -7.05 9.85 -4.33
C GLU A 55 -7.72 8.80 -3.43
N VAL A 56 -7.32 7.53 -3.55
CA VAL A 56 -7.80 6.45 -2.68
C VAL A 56 -7.35 6.67 -1.24
N PHE A 57 -6.10 7.11 -1.03
CA PHE A 57 -5.59 7.46 0.30
C PHE A 57 -6.42 8.58 0.96
N LEU A 58 -6.69 9.67 0.23
CA LEU A 58 -7.52 10.78 0.72
C LEU A 58 -8.95 10.32 1.05
N SER A 59 -9.52 9.47 0.18
CA SER A 59 -10.86 8.89 0.38
C SER A 59 -10.93 8.01 1.63
N LEU A 60 -9.90 7.19 1.89
CA LEU A 60 -9.80 6.37 3.10
C LEU A 60 -9.71 7.24 4.36
N CYS A 61 -8.89 8.29 4.34
CA CYS A 61 -8.77 9.22 5.45
C CYS A 61 -10.13 9.87 5.77
N LYS A 62 -10.83 10.36 4.73
CA LYS A 62 -12.16 10.96 4.86
C LYS A 62 -13.19 9.96 5.40
N ALA A 63 -13.25 8.74 4.85
CA ALA A 63 -14.20 7.72 5.25
C ALA A 63 -14.03 7.27 6.72
N GLN A 64 -12.80 7.34 7.24
CA GLN A 64 -12.49 6.99 8.63
C GLN A 64 -12.37 8.20 9.57
N ASN A 65 -12.64 9.41 9.08
CA ASN A 65 -12.47 10.66 9.83
C ASN A 65 -11.04 10.84 10.40
N ILE A 66 -10.03 10.44 9.63
CA ILE A 66 -8.62 10.59 9.97
C ILE A 66 -8.10 11.90 9.38
N ASP A 67 -7.54 12.76 10.23
CA ASP A 67 -6.80 13.93 9.78
C ASP A 67 -5.46 13.50 9.17
N ILE A 68 -5.19 13.99 7.95
CA ILE A 68 -3.95 13.74 7.22
C ILE A 68 -2.73 14.19 8.04
N ALA A 69 -2.85 15.25 8.86
CA ALA A 69 -1.77 15.70 9.73
C ALA A 69 -1.35 14.62 10.75
N VAL A 70 -2.29 13.78 11.21
CA VAL A 70 -1.99 12.66 12.12
C VAL A 70 -1.20 11.57 11.39
N ILE A 71 -1.55 11.26 10.15
CA ILE A 71 -0.80 10.32 9.31
C ILE A 71 0.61 10.85 9.02
N GLU A 72 0.72 12.13 8.69
CA GLU A 72 2.01 12.76 8.38
C GLU A 72 2.94 12.76 9.60
N LYS A 73 2.40 13.08 10.78
CA LYS A 73 3.15 12.95 12.03
C LYS A 73 3.64 11.51 12.24
N ALA A 74 2.76 10.52 12.07
CA ALA A 74 3.12 9.11 12.21
C ALA A 74 4.18 8.66 11.17
N ARG A 75 4.17 9.24 9.95
CA ARG A 75 5.16 8.99 8.91
C ARG A 75 6.54 9.54 9.32
N ILE A 76 6.58 10.76 9.84
CA ILE A 76 7.81 11.41 10.32
C ILE A 76 8.38 10.64 11.51
N ASP A 77 7.56 10.34 12.52
CA ASP A 77 7.99 9.58 13.71
C ASP A 77 8.59 8.22 13.32
N LYS A 78 7.99 7.51 12.36
CA LYS A 78 8.53 6.24 11.84
C LYS A 78 9.83 6.43 11.06
N LYS A 79 9.93 7.50 10.26
CA LYS A 79 11.14 7.83 9.49
C LYS A 79 12.32 8.11 10.42
N GLU A 80 12.08 8.79 11.54
CA GLU A 80 13.11 9.04 12.56
C GLU A 80 13.52 7.78 13.32
N GLN A 81 12.56 6.92 13.68
CA GLN A 81 12.82 5.70 14.46
C GLN A 81 13.44 4.56 13.64
N LYS A 82 12.99 4.38 12.39
CA LYS A 82 13.32 3.20 11.55
C LYS A 82 14.10 3.55 10.28
N GLY A 83 14.35 4.83 10.04
CA GLY A 83 14.83 5.33 8.76
C GLY A 83 13.72 5.47 7.72
N GLY A 84 14.00 6.21 6.66
CA GLY A 84 13.15 6.32 5.47
C GLY A 84 13.71 5.55 4.28
N PHE A 85 13.01 5.64 3.15
CA PHE A 85 13.45 5.02 1.89
C PHE A 85 14.53 5.85 1.15
N ASP A 86 14.94 7.01 1.69
CA ASP A 86 15.89 7.94 1.04
C ASP A 86 17.26 7.31 0.76
N ASN A 87 17.70 6.39 1.64
CA ASN A 87 18.98 5.71 1.50
C ASN A 87 18.98 4.63 0.41
N ARG A 88 17.82 4.34 -0.20
CA ARG A 88 17.66 3.30 -1.24
C ARG A 88 18.10 1.91 -0.78
N ILE A 89 17.98 1.64 0.52
CA ILE A 89 18.35 0.34 1.12
C ILE A 89 17.13 -0.59 1.06
N TYR A 90 17.32 -1.76 0.45
CA TYR A 90 16.35 -2.85 0.45
C TYR A 90 16.92 -4.03 1.25
N ASN A 91 16.24 -4.43 2.33
CA ASN A 91 16.64 -5.58 3.14
C ASN A 91 16.09 -6.86 2.49
N LYS A 92 16.92 -7.53 1.68
CA LYS A 92 16.52 -8.78 1.00
C LYS A 92 16.29 -9.93 1.99
N CYS A 93 17.23 -10.14 2.90
CA CYS A 93 17.18 -11.20 3.91
C CYS A 93 17.81 -10.72 5.22
N VAL A 94 17.54 -11.44 6.29
CA VAL A 94 18.14 -11.20 7.61
C VAL A 94 18.75 -12.51 8.07
N GLU A 95 20.03 -12.49 8.40
CA GLU A 95 20.68 -13.61 9.09
C GLU A 95 20.52 -13.40 10.60
N ILE A 96 20.05 -14.44 11.29
CA ILE A 96 19.82 -14.40 12.74
C ILE A 96 20.63 -15.51 13.41
N GLU A 97 21.46 -15.15 14.37
CA GLU A 97 22.19 -16.15 15.16
C GLU A 97 21.24 -17.02 15.98
N ALA A 98 21.59 -18.29 16.15
CA ALA A 98 20.80 -19.26 16.90
C ALA A 98 20.52 -18.85 18.36
N ASN A 99 21.40 -18.04 18.96
CA ASN A 99 21.28 -17.52 20.32
C ASN A 99 20.43 -16.24 20.41
N ASN A 100 20.01 -15.66 19.27
CA ASN A 100 19.33 -14.38 19.25
C ASN A 100 17.90 -14.56 19.78
N PRO A 101 17.46 -13.77 20.78
CA PRO A 101 16.11 -13.89 21.37
C PRO A 101 14.97 -13.79 20.35
N PHE A 102 15.19 -13.13 19.21
CA PHE A 102 14.20 -12.95 18.15
C PHE A 102 14.04 -14.18 17.23
N ILE A 103 14.91 -15.21 17.31
CA ILE A 103 14.82 -16.36 16.39
C ILE A 103 13.47 -17.07 16.48
N LYS A 104 12.88 -17.13 17.68
CA LYS A 104 11.53 -17.69 17.88
C LYS A 104 10.45 -16.93 17.13
N TYR A 105 10.57 -15.60 17.02
CA TYR A 105 9.60 -14.79 16.28
C TYR A 105 9.62 -15.15 14.79
N TYR A 106 10.79 -15.22 14.18
CA TYR A 106 10.92 -15.57 12.76
C TYR A 106 10.49 -17.01 12.48
N LEU A 107 10.89 -17.96 13.33
CA LEU A 107 10.48 -19.37 13.21
C LEU A 107 8.96 -19.58 13.36
N ASN A 108 8.26 -18.72 14.09
CA ASN A 108 6.80 -18.78 14.24
C ASN A 108 6.05 -18.10 13.08
N ASN A 109 6.74 -17.33 12.23
CA ASN A 109 6.14 -16.54 11.14
C ASN A 109 6.74 -16.92 9.77
N LYS A 110 7.01 -18.20 9.53
CA LYS A 110 7.68 -18.68 8.30
C LYS A 110 6.94 -18.36 7.00
N GLU A 111 5.61 -18.24 7.02
CA GLU A 111 4.86 -17.81 5.82
C GLU A 111 5.19 -16.36 5.42
N ALA A 112 5.41 -15.48 6.40
CA ALA A 112 5.78 -14.09 6.17
C ALA A 112 7.29 -13.90 5.96
N TYR A 113 8.11 -14.80 6.52
CA TYR A 113 9.57 -14.79 6.45
C TYR A 113 10.09 -16.18 6.07
N PRO A 114 9.96 -16.59 4.79
CA PRO A 114 10.45 -17.88 4.34
C PRO A 114 11.97 -17.95 4.48
N GLU A 115 12.48 -19.12 4.86
CA GLU A 115 13.92 -19.39 4.87
C GLU A 115 14.44 -19.36 3.42
N GLU A 116 15.46 -18.54 3.15
CA GLU A 116 16.18 -18.57 1.87
C GLU A 116 17.11 -19.81 1.89
N VAL A 117 17.04 -20.63 0.84
CA VAL A 117 17.83 -21.86 0.66
C VAL A 117 19.13 -21.56 -0.07
#